data_AF-X0WAG8-F1
#
_entry.id   AF-X0WAG8-F1
#
_cell.length_a   1.000
_cell.length_b   1.000
_cell.length_c   1.000
_cell.angle_alpha   90.00
_cell.angle_beta   90.00
_cell.angle_gamma   90.00
#
_symmetry.space_group_name_H-M   'P 1'
#
loop_
_entity.id
_entity.type
_entity.pdbx_description
1 polymer ?
#
loop_
_entity_poly.entity_id
_entity_poly.type
_entity_poly.pdbx_seq_one_letter_code
_entity_poly.pdbx_strand_id
1 'polypeptide(L)'
;MSNDKEVATKKKNEVATIDIEKFADQGFENIDSKSLQLPFLKILGQLSPQVTAGDSKYIEAAKPGMIYNTVTDKLYDGNKGMLVIPAYYKFEYIEWADRGQEGSNAPRNIYPADSDVMSKTNRGDDGKDRLESGNYIEETASHFVVV
;
A
#
# COMPACT_ATOMS: atom_id res chain seq x y z
N MET A 1 59.31 -47.53 17.58
CA MET A 1 58.55 -46.66 16.67
C MET A 1 57.07 -46.90 16.92
N SER A 2 56.43 -45.99 17.65
CA SER A 2 55.00 -45.70 17.51
C SER A 2 54.81 -44.27 18.01
N ASN A 3 54.17 -43.47 17.16
CA ASN A 3 54.13 -42.02 17.20
C ASN A 3 52.74 -41.63 17.72
N ASP A 4 52.60 -41.41 19.02
CA ASP A 4 51.32 -40.98 19.60
C ASP A 4 51.17 -39.48 19.39
N LYS A 5 50.34 -39.12 18.41
CA LYS A 5 49.92 -37.74 18.13
C LYS A 5 49.07 -37.22 19.28
N GLU A 6 49.54 -36.19 19.99
CA GLU A 6 48.69 -35.37 20.84
C GLU A 6 47.56 -34.74 20.02
N VAL A 7 46.33 -35.12 20.32
CA VAL A 7 45.14 -34.49 19.75
C VAL A 7 44.84 -33.23 20.56
N ALA A 8 45.17 -32.07 20.00
CA ALA A 8 44.85 -30.78 20.61
C ALA A 8 43.32 -30.63 20.81
N THR A 9 42.90 -30.47 22.05
CA THR A 9 41.50 -30.30 22.45
C THR A 9 40.96 -28.97 21.89
N LYS A 10 40.00 -29.03 20.95
CA LYS A 10 39.33 -27.84 20.42
C LYS A 10 38.61 -27.10 21.56
N LYS A 11 38.96 -25.83 21.80
CA LYS A 11 38.18 -24.93 22.66
C LYS A 11 36.75 -24.85 22.11
N LYS A 12 35.76 -25.30 22.89
CA LYS A 12 34.35 -25.02 22.64
C LYS A 12 34.16 -23.51 22.75
N ASN A 13 33.92 -22.84 21.63
CA ASN A 13 33.25 -21.55 21.65
C ASN A 13 31.82 -21.84 22.08
N GLU A 14 31.51 -21.58 23.33
CA GLU A 14 30.12 -21.62 23.80
C GLU A 14 29.32 -20.62 22.97
N VAL A 15 28.28 -21.11 22.30
CA VAL A 15 27.30 -20.28 21.64
C VAL A 15 26.65 -19.48 22.77
N ALA A 16 26.79 -18.15 22.75
CA ALA A 16 26.10 -17.29 23.69
C ALA A 16 24.60 -17.61 23.62
N THR A 17 24.05 -18.15 24.70
CA THR A 17 22.61 -18.33 24.86
C THR A 17 22.00 -16.94 25.02
N ILE A 18 21.65 -16.34 23.88
CA ILE A 18 20.87 -15.11 23.84
C ILE A 18 19.47 -15.48 24.31
N ASP A 19 19.09 -14.95 25.47
CA ASP A 19 17.79 -15.12 26.08
C ASP A 19 16.76 -14.25 25.33
N ILE A 20 16.22 -14.80 24.24
CA ILE A 20 15.33 -14.11 23.29
C ILE A 20 14.05 -13.61 24.00
N GLU A 21 13.65 -14.26 25.09
CA GLU A 21 12.47 -13.88 25.88
C GLU A 21 12.65 -12.53 26.59
N LYS A 22 13.88 -12.09 26.88
CA LYS A 22 14.15 -10.75 27.45
C LYS A 22 14.01 -9.60 26.47
N PHE A 23 13.97 -9.92 25.18
CA PHE A 23 13.71 -8.98 24.09
C PHE A 23 12.25 -9.08 23.61
N ALA A 24 11.42 -9.92 24.24
CA ALA A 24 9.99 -9.87 24.02
C ALA A 24 9.51 -8.44 24.36
N ASP A 25 8.79 -7.83 23.43
CA ASP A 25 8.33 -6.43 23.44
C ASP A 25 9.39 -5.33 23.21
N GLN A 26 10.68 -5.66 23.10
CA GLN A 26 11.68 -4.68 22.67
C GLN A 26 11.65 -4.52 21.14
N GLY A 27 11.61 -3.27 20.65
CA GLY A 27 11.58 -2.94 19.22
C GLY A 27 10.27 -2.31 18.71
N PHE A 28 9.22 -2.29 19.54
CA PHE A 28 7.98 -1.57 19.26
C PHE A 28 7.96 -0.13 19.81
N GLU A 29 9.05 0.32 20.44
CA GLU A 29 9.16 1.64 21.10
C GLU A 29 8.87 2.82 20.15
N ASN A 30 9.06 2.63 18.84
CA ASN A 30 8.81 3.63 17.80
C ASN A 30 7.56 3.37 16.97
N ILE A 31 6.77 2.33 17.27
CA ILE A 31 5.55 2.00 16.52
C ILE A 31 4.39 2.71 17.20
N ASP A 32 3.98 3.84 16.62
CA ASP A 32 2.77 4.56 17.00
C ASP A 32 1.57 4.18 16.11
N SER A 33 0.38 4.70 16.43
CA SER A 33 -0.82 4.44 15.64
C SER A 33 -0.72 4.93 14.19
N LYS A 34 0.12 5.95 13.93
CA LYS A 34 0.41 6.43 12.58
C LYS A 34 1.26 5.44 11.79
N SER A 35 2.18 4.75 12.46
CA SER A 35 3.03 3.70 11.88
C SER A 35 2.23 2.47 11.43
N LEU A 36 1.03 2.26 11.97
CA LEU A 36 0.11 1.18 11.59
C LEU A 36 -0.84 1.56 10.46
N GLN A 37 -0.97 2.86 10.13
CA GLN A 37 -1.84 3.32 9.07
C GLN A 37 -1.19 3.12 7.70
N LEU A 38 -1.94 2.60 6.74
CA LEU A 38 -1.48 2.47 5.36
C LEU A 38 -1.32 3.88 4.76
N PRO A 39 -0.10 4.29 4.35
CA PRO A 39 0.12 5.62 3.81
C PRO A 39 -0.40 5.71 2.38
N PHE A 40 -1.17 6.76 2.08
CA PHE A 40 -1.62 7.08 0.74
C PHE A 40 -1.07 8.44 0.30
N LEU A 41 -0.71 8.52 -0.98
CA LEU A 41 -0.45 9.78 -1.66
C LEU A 41 -1.74 10.21 -2.36
N LYS A 42 -2.32 11.32 -1.92
CA LYS A 42 -3.57 11.84 -2.44
C LYS A 42 -3.32 13.13 -3.22
N ILE A 43 -3.86 13.21 -4.43
CA ILE A 43 -3.98 14.49 -5.15
C ILE A 43 -5.13 15.28 -4.54
N LEU A 44 -4.86 16.50 -4.10
CA LEU A 44 -5.86 17.36 -3.49
C LEU A 44 -6.77 17.97 -4.55
N GLY A 45 -8.05 17.60 -4.55
CA GLY A 45 -9.10 18.32 -5.27
C GLY A 45 -9.61 19.54 -4.50
N GLN A 46 -10.42 20.38 -5.15
CA GLN A 46 -11.01 21.59 -4.57
C GLN A 46 -11.84 21.33 -3.31
N LEU A 47 -12.53 20.18 -3.25
CA LEU A 47 -13.35 19.76 -2.12
C LEU A 47 -12.58 18.88 -1.11
N SER A 48 -11.25 18.81 -1.21
CA SER A 48 -10.48 18.06 -0.22
C SER A 48 -10.56 18.77 1.13
N PRO A 49 -10.70 18.03 2.24
CA PRO A 49 -10.70 18.60 3.60
C PRO A 49 -9.47 19.50 3.85
N GLN A 50 -8.32 19.10 3.32
CA GLN A 50 -7.06 19.85 3.46
C GLN A 50 -7.10 21.23 2.80
N VAL A 51 -7.95 21.44 1.79
CA VAL A 51 -8.06 22.69 1.03
C VAL A 51 -9.26 23.52 1.49
N THR A 52 -10.27 22.89 2.09
CA THR A 52 -11.54 23.54 2.42
C THR A 52 -11.43 24.32 3.72
N ALA A 53 -11.43 25.66 3.62
CA ALA A 53 -11.41 26.52 4.81
C ALA A 53 -12.62 26.23 5.73
N GLY A 54 -12.35 25.99 7.02
CA GLY A 54 -13.37 25.63 8.01
C GLY A 54 -13.48 24.12 8.28
N ASP A 55 -12.82 23.27 7.50
CA ASP A 55 -12.66 21.85 7.87
C ASP A 55 -11.62 21.72 9.00
N SER A 56 -11.86 20.79 9.92
CA SER A 56 -10.91 20.39 10.97
C SER A 56 -9.52 19.99 10.45
N LYS A 57 -9.42 19.57 9.19
CA LYS A 57 -8.19 19.12 8.54
C LYS A 57 -7.60 20.15 7.58
N TYR A 58 -8.10 21.38 7.59
CA TYR A 58 -7.63 22.44 6.71
C TYR A 58 -6.14 22.75 6.92
N ILE A 59 -5.40 22.90 5.82
CA ILE A 59 -3.99 23.28 5.81
C ILE A 59 -3.87 24.53 4.92
N GLU A 60 -3.45 25.65 5.50
CA GLU A 60 -3.40 26.95 4.79
C GLU A 60 -2.53 26.90 3.52
N ALA A 61 -1.42 26.15 3.56
CA ALA A 61 -0.53 25.98 2.42
C ALA A 61 -1.07 25.03 1.33
N ALA A 62 -2.09 24.22 1.63
CA ALA A 62 -2.61 23.23 0.71
C ALA A 62 -3.48 23.89 -0.37
N LYS A 63 -3.24 23.51 -1.63
CA LYS A 63 -3.97 23.99 -2.79
C LYS A 63 -4.45 22.83 -3.65
N PRO A 64 -5.53 23.02 -4.43
CA PRO A 64 -5.92 22.05 -5.44
C PRO A 64 -4.76 21.73 -6.38
N GLY A 65 -4.58 20.45 -6.70
CA GLY A 65 -3.50 19.92 -7.54
C GLY A 65 -2.25 19.52 -6.77
N MET A 66 -2.06 19.92 -5.52
CA MET A 66 -0.94 19.45 -4.70
C MET A 66 -1.09 17.97 -4.32
N ILE A 67 0.03 17.30 -4.01
CA ILE A 67 0.04 15.93 -3.52
C ILE A 67 0.22 15.96 -2.01
N TYR A 68 -0.58 15.19 -1.28
CA TYR A 68 -0.57 15.13 0.18
C TYR A 68 -0.36 13.69 0.64
N ASN A 69 0.58 13.49 1.56
CA ASN A 69 0.80 12.20 2.20
C ASN A 69 -0.02 12.11 3.49
N THR A 70 -0.92 11.14 3.58
CA THR A 70 -1.94 11.05 4.63
C THR A 70 -1.41 10.69 6.02
N VAL A 71 -0.17 10.19 6.12
CA VAL A 71 0.43 9.75 7.39
C VAL A 71 1.46 10.74 7.89
N THR A 72 2.28 11.28 6.98
CA THR A 72 3.35 12.24 7.32
C THR A 72 2.89 13.70 7.29
N ASP A 73 1.65 13.95 6.82
CA ASP A 73 1.08 15.27 6.61
C ASP A 73 1.88 16.17 5.64
N LYS A 74 2.82 15.60 4.88
CA LYS A 74 3.66 16.34 3.93
C LYS A 74 2.88 16.72 2.67
N LEU A 75 3.08 17.95 2.24
CA LEU A 75 2.59 18.50 0.99
C LEU A 75 3.71 18.58 -0.06
N TYR A 76 3.41 18.18 -1.27
CA TYR A 76 4.28 18.28 -2.44
C TYR A 76 3.60 19.13 -3.51
N ASP A 77 4.40 19.93 -4.22
CA ASP A 77 3.95 20.74 -5.34
C ASP A 77 3.57 19.82 -6.52
N GLY A 78 2.30 19.84 -6.92
CA GLY A 78 1.80 19.00 -8.00
C GLY A 78 2.42 19.31 -9.36
N ASN A 79 2.88 20.54 -9.60
CA ASN A 79 3.52 20.91 -10.87
C ASN A 79 4.97 20.42 -10.95
N LYS A 80 5.67 20.38 -9.81
CA LYS A 80 7.03 19.84 -9.73
C LYS A 80 7.02 18.31 -9.64
N GLY A 81 5.95 17.75 -9.08
CA GLY A 81 5.84 16.34 -8.75
C GLY A 81 6.69 15.96 -7.55
N MET A 82 6.98 14.66 -7.44
CA MET A 82 7.76 14.08 -6.36
C MET A 82 8.64 12.97 -6.91
N LEU A 83 9.87 12.87 -6.37
CA LEU A 83 10.74 11.74 -6.66
C LEU A 83 10.27 10.55 -5.83
N VAL A 84 10.10 9.42 -6.50
CA VAL A 84 9.69 8.18 -5.85
C VAL A 84 10.50 7.02 -6.40
N ILE A 85 10.73 6.01 -5.57
CA ILE A 85 11.31 4.74 -6.00
C ILE A 85 10.17 3.72 -6.01
N PRO A 86 9.79 3.17 -7.19
CA PRO A 86 8.83 2.07 -7.25
C PRO A 86 9.38 0.86 -6.51
N ALA A 87 8.63 0.39 -5.51
CA ALA A 87 8.98 -0.78 -4.72
C ALA A 87 8.19 -2.02 -5.16
N TYR A 88 6.93 -1.83 -5.58
CA TYR A 88 6.07 -2.92 -6.04
C TYR A 88 4.96 -2.40 -6.94
N TYR A 89 4.55 -3.23 -7.88
CA TYR A 89 3.44 -2.98 -8.79
C TYR A 89 2.44 -4.13 -8.70
N LYS A 90 1.15 -3.80 -8.62
CA LYS A 90 0.07 -4.77 -8.60
C LYS A 90 -1.02 -4.33 -9.58
N PHE A 91 -1.29 -5.19 -10.56
CA PHE A 91 -2.38 -5.02 -11.50
C PHE A 91 -3.53 -5.96 -11.13
N GLU A 92 -4.74 -5.42 -11.08
CA GLU A 92 -5.95 -6.17 -10.73
C GLU A 92 -7.14 -5.66 -11.54
N TYR A 93 -8.07 -6.57 -11.81
CA TYR A 93 -9.38 -6.24 -12.38
C TYR A 93 -10.39 -6.14 -11.24
N ILE A 94 -11.00 -4.98 -11.07
CA ILE A 94 -11.95 -4.73 -9.98
C ILE A 94 -13.37 -4.70 -10.54
N GLU A 95 -14.24 -5.53 -9.98
CA GLU A 95 -15.65 -5.54 -10.32
C GLU A 95 -16.43 -4.54 -9.48
N TRP A 96 -17.17 -3.67 -10.15
CA TRP A 96 -17.95 -2.62 -9.52
C TRP A 96 -19.42 -2.68 -9.95
N ALA A 97 -20.30 -2.41 -9.00
CA ALA A 97 -21.69 -2.04 -9.31
C ALA A 97 -21.73 -0.57 -9.77
N ASP A 98 -22.74 -0.21 -10.56
CA ASP A 98 -22.92 1.19 -10.96
C ASP A 98 -23.15 2.11 -9.76
N ARG A 99 -22.61 3.34 -9.86
CA ARG A 99 -22.72 4.33 -8.78
C ARG A 99 -24.19 4.59 -8.42
N GLY A 100 -24.50 4.54 -7.12
CA GLY A 100 -25.86 4.76 -6.61
C GLY A 100 -26.69 3.49 -6.49
N GLN A 101 -26.17 2.34 -6.94
CA GLN A 101 -26.75 1.04 -6.62
C GLN A 101 -26.27 0.54 -5.26
N GLU A 102 -27.05 -0.37 -4.67
CA GLU A 102 -26.63 -1.05 -3.44
C GLU A 102 -25.25 -1.69 -3.64
N GLY A 103 -24.35 -1.52 -2.67
CA GLY A 103 -23.00 -2.07 -2.75
C GLY A 103 -22.04 -1.36 -3.71
N SER A 104 -22.38 -0.20 -4.29
CA SER A 104 -21.46 0.56 -5.16
C SER A 104 -20.30 1.24 -4.41
N ASN A 105 -20.28 1.15 -3.07
CA ASN A 105 -19.27 1.80 -2.22
C ASN A 105 -18.01 0.93 -2.01
N ALA A 106 -18.03 -0.32 -2.47
CA ALA A 106 -16.91 -1.23 -2.38
C ALA A 106 -16.86 -2.13 -3.63
N PRO A 107 -15.68 -2.68 -3.96
CA PRO A 107 -15.58 -3.73 -4.97
C PRO A 107 -16.52 -4.90 -4.67
N ARG A 108 -17.17 -5.42 -5.72
CA ARG A 108 -17.93 -6.69 -5.67
C ARG A 108 -16.98 -7.88 -5.69
N ASN A 109 -15.91 -7.77 -6.48
CA ASN A 109 -14.84 -8.77 -6.54
C ASN A 109 -13.54 -8.11 -7.00
N ILE A 110 -12.42 -8.78 -6.74
CA ILE A 110 -11.09 -8.39 -7.19
C ILE A 110 -10.45 -9.61 -7.83
N TYR A 111 -10.17 -9.53 -9.13
CA TYR A 111 -9.52 -10.60 -9.87
C TYR A 111 -8.04 -10.28 -10.09
N PRO A 112 -7.16 -11.29 -10.02
CA PRO A 112 -5.75 -11.11 -10.31
C PRO A 112 -5.52 -10.78 -11.80
N ALA A 113 -4.33 -10.26 -12.11
CA ALA A 113 -3.91 -9.87 -13.45
C ALA A 113 -4.02 -10.98 -14.51
N ASP A 114 -3.88 -12.25 -14.11
CA ASP A 114 -3.93 -13.43 -14.98
C ASP A 114 -5.34 -14.03 -15.11
N SER A 115 -6.35 -13.35 -14.56
CA SER A 115 -7.75 -13.78 -14.64
C SER A 115 -8.29 -13.70 -16.07
N ASP A 116 -9.17 -14.66 -16.41
CA ASP A 116 -9.92 -14.67 -17.66
C ASP A 116 -11.15 -13.74 -17.65
N VAL A 117 -11.34 -12.93 -16.60
CA VAL A 117 -12.56 -12.13 -16.38
C VAL A 117 -12.93 -11.26 -17.58
N MET A 118 -11.96 -10.68 -18.27
CA MET A 118 -12.21 -9.85 -19.46
C MET A 118 -12.85 -10.64 -20.60
N SER A 119 -12.57 -11.95 -20.72
CA SER A 119 -13.22 -12.81 -21.72
C SER A 119 -14.72 -13.06 -21.44
N LYS A 120 -15.17 -12.75 -20.22
CA LYS A 120 -16.57 -12.88 -19.76
C LYS A 120 -17.33 -11.55 -19.82
N THR A 121 -16.68 -10.49 -20.30
CA THR A 121 -17.29 -9.17 -20.41
C THR A 121 -17.76 -8.89 -21.82
N ASN A 122 -18.78 -8.04 -21.93
CA ASN A 122 -19.23 -7.44 -23.16
C ASN A 122 -19.14 -5.92 -23.05
N ARG A 123 -18.76 -5.26 -24.14
CA ARG A 123 -18.67 -3.80 -24.18
C ARG A 123 -20.08 -3.20 -24.14
N GLY A 124 -20.39 -2.44 -23.10
CA GLY A 124 -21.64 -1.69 -22.98
C GLY A 124 -21.63 -0.39 -23.79
N ASP A 125 -22.81 0.18 -24.01
CA ASP A 125 -23.00 1.47 -24.70
C ASP A 125 -22.32 2.64 -23.96
N ASP A 126 -22.09 2.49 -22.65
CA ASP A 126 -21.36 3.44 -21.82
C ASP A 126 -19.83 3.28 -21.94
N GLY A 127 -19.37 2.40 -22.82
CA GLY A 127 -17.96 2.13 -23.04
C GLY A 127 -17.29 1.41 -21.87
N LYS A 128 -18.05 0.74 -21.00
CA LYS A 128 -17.50 -0.11 -19.94
C LYS A 128 -17.58 -1.58 -20.33
N ASP A 129 -16.64 -2.38 -19.84
CA ASP A 129 -16.66 -3.83 -20.02
C ASP A 129 -17.52 -4.45 -18.91
N ARG A 130 -18.66 -5.03 -19.28
CA ARG A 130 -19.70 -5.47 -18.34
C ARG A 130 -19.86 -6.98 -18.33
N LEU A 131 -19.99 -7.54 -17.13
CA LEU A 131 -20.38 -8.94 -16.92
C LEU A 131 -21.88 -9.12 -17.17
N GLU A 132 -22.33 -10.37 -17.30
CA GLU A 132 -23.77 -10.72 -17.38
C GLU A 132 -24.57 -10.22 -16.17
N SER A 133 -23.91 -10.07 -15.00
CA SER A 133 -24.51 -9.50 -13.80
C SER A 133 -24.89 -8.02 -13.94
N GLY A 134 -24.39 -7.33 -14.97
CA GLY A 134 -24.51 -5.89 -15.17
C GLY A 134 -23.40 -5.08 -14.48
N ASN A 135 -22.60 -5.69 -13.60
CA ASN A 135 -21.42 -5.04 -13.03
C ASN A 135 -20.36 -4.78 -14.11
N TYR A 136 -19.55 -3.75 -13.92
CA TYR A 136 -18.45 -3.42 -14.82
C TYR A 136 -17.10 -3.79 -14.22
N ILE A 137 -16.15 -4.11 -15.08
CA ILE A 137 -14.76 -4.36 -14.73
C ILE A 137 -13.94 -3.09 -14.94
N GLU A 138 -13.12 -2.75 -13.95
CA GLU A 138 -12.19 -1.63 -13.98
C GLU A 138 -10.75 -2.13 -13.79
N GLU A 139 -9.89 -1.81 -14.74
CA GLU A 139 -8.46 -2.09 -14.66
C GLU A 139 -7.78 -1.15 -13.66
N THR A 140 -7.20 -1.71 -12.59
CA THR A 140 -6.56 -0.91 -11.53
C THR A 140 -5.08 -1.24 -11.39
N ALA A 141 -4.26 -0.21 -11.58
CA ALA A 141 -2.80 -0.26 -11.48
C ALA A 141 -2.33 0.36 -10.16
N SER A 142 -2.04 -0.47 -9.16
CA SER A 142 -1.55 -0.02 -7.85
C SER A 142 -0.01 0.01 -7.82
N HIS A 143 0.55 1.17 -7.46
CA HIS A 143 1.99 1.36 -7.31
C HIS A 143 2.33 1.63 -5.85
N PHE A 144 3.22 0.81 -5.30
CA PHE A 144 3.78 1.01 -3.97
C PHE A 144 5.15 1.64 -4.14
N VAL A 145 5.35 2.78 -3.48
CA VAL A 145 6.53 3.61 -3.70
C VAL A 145 7.14 4.05 -2.38
N VAL A 146 8.45 4.23 -2.40
CA VAL A 146 9.20 4.93 -1.34
C VAL A 146 9.37 6.38 -1.77
N VAL A 147 9.13 7.30 -0.83
CA VAL A 147 9.18 8.76 -1.01
C VAL A 147 10.27 9.34 -0.14
#